data_AF-Q2LEM1-F1
#
_entry.id   AF-Q2LEM1-F1
#
_cell.length_a   1.000
_cell.length_b   1.000
_cell.length_c   1.000
_cell.angle_alpha   90.00
_cell.angle_beta   90.00
_cell.angle_gamma   90.00
#
_symmetry.space_group_name_H-M   'P 1'
#
loop_
_entity.id
_entity.type
_entity.pdbx_description
1 polymer ?
#
loop_
_entity_poly.entity_id
_entity_poly.type
_entity_poly.pdbx_seq_one_letter_code
_entity_poly.pdbx_strand_id
1 'polypeptide(L)'
;MPENTVTTPLAPMEPEDIFDAFTYIKAIHADDIDTAGAVADDIGPEQLCRMLVDVAARVFIPITAEDDHDGEPCAHSFLAASLGRLLLELLCHGVCLGNARNVARTIILFTENILTEDHVGVGEVLRQLEAAGMKQAMEAHPADRPTA
;
A
#
# COMPACT_ATOMS: atom_id res chain seq x y z
N MET A 1 -7.93 -2.84 30.88
CA MET A 1 -6.94 -1.93 30.25
C MET A 1 -6.46 -2.64 29.00
N PRO A 2 -6.74 -2.16 27.78
CA PRO A 2 -6.15 -2.78 26.61
C PRO A 2 -4.67 -2.41 26.59
N GLU A 3 -3.81 -3.40 26.43
CA GLU A 3 -2.39 -3.21 26.27
C GLU A 3 -2.18 -2.48 24.94
N ASN A 4 -1.68 -1.25 24.98
CA ASN A 4 -1.12 -0.59 23.80
C ASN A 4 0.13 -1.39 23.42
N THR A 5 -0.04 -2.38 22.56
CA THR A 5 1.06 -2.94 21.78
C THR A 5 1.61 -1.81 20.93
N VAL A 6 2.64 -1.16 21.43
CA VAL A 6 3.50 -0.29 20.62
C VAL A 6 4.16 -1.23 19.62
N THR A 7 3.54 -1.38 18.45
CA THR A 7 4.11 -2.07 17.30
C THR A 7 5.47 -1.45 17.08
N THR A 8 6.53 -2.25 17.18
CA THR A 8 7.88 -1.79 16.88
C THR A 8 7.84 -1.16 15.48
N PRO A 9 8.36 0.07 15.29
CA PRO A 9 8.34 0.70 13.98
C PRO A 9 9.01 -0.23 12.98
N LEU A 10 8.26 -0.66 11.98
CA LEU A 10 8.84 -1.45 10.90
C LEU A 10 9.95 -0.63 10.23
N ALA A 11 11.02 -1.29 9.79
CA ALA A 11 12.04 -0.63 8.98
C ALA A 11 11.35 0.09 7.80
N PRO A 12 11.79 1.31 7.42
CA PRO A 12 11.28 1.98 6.24
C PRO A 12 11.44 1.10 4.99
N MET A 13 10.50 1.20 4.03
CA MET A 13 10.62 0.48 2.75
C MET A 13 11.59 1.18 1.83
N GLU A 14 12.38 0.41 1.10
CA GLU A 14 13.22 0.96 0.05
C GLU A 14 12.33 1.50 -1.10
N PRO A 15 12.77 2.57 -1.79
CA PRO A 15 12.10 3.07 -2.99
C PRO A 15 11.82 1.97 -4.04
N GLU A 16 12.75 1.03 -4.20
CA GLU A 16 12.64 -0.10 -5.12
C GLU A 16 11.49 -1.05 -4.74
N ASP A 17 11.34 -1.38 -3.46
CA ASP A 17 10.23 -2.21 -2.97
C ASP A 17 8.86 -1.56 -3.26
N ILE A 18 8.77 -0.22 -3.12
CA ILE A 18 7.54 0.51 -3.47
C ILE A 18 7.28 0.41 -4.97
N PHE A 19 8.30 0.67 -5.79
CA PHE A 19 8.19 0.64 -7.24
C PHE A 19 7.75 -0.75 -7.74
N ASP A 20 8.34 -1.81 -7.23
CA ASP A 20 8.04 -3.18 -7.65
C ASP A 20 6.64 -3.61 -7.23
N ALA A 21 6.25 -3.31 -5.99
CA ALA A 21 4.90 -3.59 -5.50
C ALA A 21 3.83 -2.92 -6.35
N PHE A 22 4.00 -1.62 -6.66
CA PHE A 22 3.05 -0.90 -7.51
C PHE A 22 3.11 -1.35 -8.96
N THR A 23 4.28 -1.73 -9.48
CA THR A 23 4.41 -2.34 -10.82
C THR A 23 3.61 -3.63 -10.90
N TYR A 24 3.72 -4.51 -9.90
CA TYR A 24 2.92 -5.73 -9.83
C TYR A 24 1.42 -5.45 -9.73
N ILE A 25 0.99 -4.55 -8.83
CA ILE A 25 -0.44 -4.23 -8.66
C ILE A 25 -1.03 -3.64 -9.96
N LYS A 26 -0.34 -2.69 -10.59
CA LYS A 26 -0.76 -2.09 -11.87
C LYS A 26 -0.83 -3.14 -12.99
N ALA A 27 0.13 -4.06 -13.05
CA ALA A 27 0.12 -5.14 -14.03
C ALA A 27 -1.09 -6.08 -13.83
N ILE A 28 -1.40 -6.46 -12.58
CA ILE A 28 -2.61 -7.24 -12.27
C ILE A 28 -3.89 -6.47 -12.63
N HIS A 29 -3.94 -5.15 -12.40
CA HIS A 29 -5.09 -4.32 -12.77
C HIS A 29 -5.29 -4.24 -14.29
N ALA A 30 -4.20 -4.15 -15.06
CA ALA A 30 -4.21 -4.09 -16.52
C ALA A 30 -4.35 -5.48 -17.20
N ASP A 31 -4.42 -6.56 -16.42
CA ASP A 31 -4.32 -7.96 -16.89
C ASP A 31 -3.03 -8.23 -17.71
N ASP A 32 -1.96 -7.50 -17.39
CA ASP A 32 -0.62 -7.67 -17.97
C ASP A 32 0.12 -8.78 -17.22
N ILE A 33 -0.13 -10.02 -17.64
CA ILE A 33 0.42 -11.21 -17.02
C ILE A 33 1.93 -11.32 -17.21
N ASP A 34 2.48 -10.79 -18.30
CA ASP A 34 3.90 -10.85 -18.59
C ASP A 34 4.70 -9.97 -17.61
N THR A 35 4.28 -8.71 -17.42
CA THR A 35 4.90 -7.82 -16.44
C THR A 35 4.72 -8.33 -15.02
N ALA A 36 3.52 -8.82 -14.67
CA ALA A 36 3.26 -9.39 -13.34
C ALA A 36 4.12 -10.64 -13.07
N GLY A 37 4.32 -11.48 -14.08
CA GLY A 37 5.19 -12.66 -14.01
C GLY A 37 6.65 -12.28 -13.78
N ALA A 38 7.16 -11.31 -14.55
CA ALA A 38 8.55 -10.85 -14.41
C ALA A 38 8.86 -10.34 -12.99
N VAL A 39 7.98 -9.53 -12.42
CA VAL A 39 8.15 -9.03 -11.04
C VAL A 39 8.05 -10.16 -10.01
N ALA A 40 7.11 -11.09 -10.19
CA ALA A 40 6.95 -12.22 -9.29
C ALA A 40 8.13 -13.19 -9.33
N ASP A 41 8.75 -13.37 -10.49
CA ASP A 41 9.92 -14.23 -10.67
C ASP A 41 11.18 -13.60 -10.06
N ASP A 42 11.36 -12.29 -10.16
CA ASP A 42 12.52 -11.57 -9.60
C ASP A 42 12.50 -11.54 -8.06
N ILE A 43 11.34 -11.25 -7.47
CA ILE A 43 11.18 -11.09 -6.02
C ILE A 43 10.93 -12.43 -5.32
N GLY A 44 10.25 -13.35 -6.00
CA GLY A 44 9.76 -14.59 -5.45
C GLY A 44 8.40 -14.45 -4.72
N PRO A 45 7.58 -15.53 -4.71
CA PRO A 45 6.17 -15.45 -4.34
C PRO A 45 5.93 -15.10 -2.86
N GLU A 46 6.74 -15.61 -1.94
CA GLU A 46 6.58 -15.32 -0.51
C GLU A 46 6.96 -13.88 -0.16
N GLN A 47 8.06 -13.39 -0.75
CA GLN A 47 8.54 -12.04 -0.49
C GLN A 47 7.64 -11.00 -1.13
N LEU A 48 7.13 -11.27 -2.34
CA LEU A 48 6.13 -10.41 -2.99
C LEU A 48 4.84 -10.30 -2.16
N CYS A 49 4.35 -11.42 -1.59
CA CYS A 49 3.20 -11.36 -0.67
C CYS A 49 3.47 -10.43 0.52
N ARG A 50 4.62 -10.57 1.18
CA ARG A 50 4.98 -9.72 2.33
C ARG A 50 5.10 -8.26 1.93
N MET A 51 5.75 -7.99 0.81
CA MET A 51 5.92 -6.64 0.26
C MET A 51 4.57 -5.96 -0.02
N LEU A 52 3.61 -6.67 -0.61
CA LEU A 52 2.28 -6.12 -0.87
C LEU A 52 1.49 -5.81 0.41
N VAL A 53 1.61 -6.65 1.45
CA VAL A 53 1.02 -6.38 2.78
C VAL A 53 1.66 -5.15 3.40
N ASP A 54 2.98 -5.03 3.29
CA ASP A 54 3.79 -3.93 3.79
C ASP A 54 3.41 -2.60 3.11
N VAL A 55 3.18 -2.59 1.79
CA VAL A 55 2.66 -1.41 1.06
C VAL A 55 1.26 -1.05 1.53
N ALA A 56 0.36 -2.02 1.71
CA ALA A 56 -0.98 -1.75 2.21
C ALA A 56 -0.94 -1.10 3.61
N ALA A 57 -0.06 -1.58 4.49
CA ALA A 57 0.11 -1.00 5.82
C ALA A 57 0.66 0.43 5.79
N ARG A 58 1.67 0.69 4.95
CA ARG A 58 2.44 1.95 4.98
C ARG A 58 1.90 3.05 4.05
N VAL A 59 1.23 2.70 2.96
CA VAL A 59 0.76 3.66 1.97
C VAL A 59 -0.75 3.84 2.07
N PHE A 60 -1.50 2.74 2.09
CA PHE A 60 -2.96 2.82 2.04
C PHE A 60 -3.56 3.32 3.35
N ILE A 61 -3.09 2.84 4.51
CA ILE A 61 -3.67 3.27 5.81
C ILE A 61 -3.48 4.77 6.05
N PRO A 62 -2.27 5.36 5.93
CA PRO A 62 -2.10 6.79 6.16
C PRO A 62 -2.92 7.63 5.17
N ILE A 63 -2.96 7.24 3.90
CA ILE A 63 -3.69 7.99 2.87
C ILE A 63 -5.21 7.86 3.06
N THR A 64 -5.72 6.70 3.49
CA THR A 64 -7.13 6.57 3.90
C THR A 64 -7.46 7.34 5.17
N ALA A 65 -6.47 7.71 5.98
CA ALA A 65 -6.67 8.45 7.22
C ALA A 65 -6.55 9.97 7.02
N GLU A 66 -5.91 10.40 5.94
CA GLU A 66 -5.87 11.81 5.53
C GLU A 66 -7.20 12.21 4.89
N ASP A 67 -7.71 13.36 5.32
CA ASP A 67 -8.90 14.00 4.77
C ASP A 67 -8.53 15.41 4.37
N ASP A 68 -9.07 15.85 3.24
CA ASP A 68 -8.81 17.15 2.61
C ASP A 68 -9.48 18.33 3.37
N HIS A 69 -10.15 18.05 4.50
CA HIS A 69 -10.76 19.07 5.37
C HIS A 69 -9.74 19.73 6.29
N ASP A 70 -8.99 20.70 5.77
CA ASP A 70 -8.16 21.68 6.51
C ASP A 70 -7.17 21.10 7.56
N GLY A 71 -6.91 19.78 7.53
CA GLY A 71 -6.09 19.07 8.51
C GLY A 71 -6.81 18.66 9.81
N GLU A 72 -8.13 18.85 9.93
CA GLU A 72 -8.90 18.38 11.09
C GLU A 72 -9.49 16.97 10.83
N PRO A 73 -9.31 15.99 11.75
CA PRO A 73 -9.91 14.67 11.61
C PRO A 73 -11.44 14.76 11.55
N CYS A 74 -12.02 14.35 10.44
CA CYS A 74 -13.46 14.33 10.22
C CYS A 74 -14.00 12.90 10.35
N ALA A 75 -15.32 12.75 10.55
CA ALA A 75 -15.95 11.43 10.71
C ALA A 75 -15.66 10.48 9.53
N HIS A 76 -15.49 11.02 8.32
CA HIS A 76 -15.12 10.27 7.12
C HIS A 76 -13.68 9.76 7.17
N SER A 77 -12.72 10.56 7.67
CA SER A 77 -11.33 10.15 7.85
C SER A 77 -11.20 9.02 8.89
N PHE A 78 -12.00 9.05 9.96
CA PHE A 78 -12.03 7.94 10.93
C PHE A 78 -12.60 6.64 10.34
N LEU A 79 -13.62 6.74 9.49
CA LEU A 79 -14.23 5.60 8.81
C LEU A 79 -13.28 5.01 7.78
N ALA A 80 -12.65 5.84 6.94
CA ALA A 80 -11.68 5.43 5.94
C ALA A 80 -10.43 4.81 6.58
N ALA A 81 -9.90 5.38 7.68
CA ALA A 81 -8.82 4.76 8.45
C ALA A 81 -9.23 3.40 9.06
N SER A 82 -10.49 3.24 9.45
CA SER A 82 -11.00 1.95 9.96
C SER A 82 -11.12 0.90 8.85
N LEU A 83 -11.51 1.33 7.64
CA LEU A 83 -11.54 0.46 6.47
C LEU A 83 -10.12 0.05 6.03
N GLY A 84 -9.14 0.96 6.06
CA GLY A 84 -7.74 0.64 5.80
C GLY A 84 -7.17 -0.37 6.82
N ARG A 85 -7.51 -0.23 8.10
CA ARG A 85 -7.15 -1.23 9.13
C ARG A 85 -7.81 -2.59 8.90
N LEU A 86 -9.08 -2.60 8.49
CA LEU A 86 -9.79 -3.83 8.15
C LEU A 86 -9.16 -4.52 6.94
N LEU A 87 -8.78 -3.76 5.92
CA LEU A 87 -8.01 -4.28 4.78
C LEU A 87 -6.75 -4.97 5.27
N LEU A 88 -5.94 -4.31 6.10
CA LEU A 88 -4.69 -4.89 6.60
C LEU A 88 -4.94 -6.17 7.42
N GLU A 89 -5.96 -6.18 8.28
CA GLU A 89 -6.34 -7.38 9.03
C GLU A 89 -6.68 -8.56 8.11
N LEU A 90 -7.42 -8.28 7.02
CA LEU A 90 -7.72 -9.26 5.99
C LEU A 90 -6.46 -9.71 5.24
N LEU A 91 -5.55 -8.79 4.89
CA LEU A 91 -4.31 -9.10 4.19
C LEU A 91 -3.34 -9.96 5.04
N CYS A 92 -3.23 -9.68 6.34
CA CYS A 92 -2.33 -10.39 7.26
C CYS A 92 -2.85 -11.77 7.67
N HIS A 93 -4.17 -11.91 7.90
CA HIS A 93 -4.76 -13.12 8.50
C HIS A 93 -5.74 -13.86 7.58
N GLY A 94 -6.01 -13.32 6.39
CA GLY A 94 -6.93 -13.90 5.43
C GLY A 94 -6.35 -15.16 4.80
N VAL A 95 -6.85 -16.32 5.24
CA VAL A 95 -6.52 -17.65 4.69
C VAL A 95 -6.76 -17.72 3.16
N CYS A 96 -7.65 -16.88 2.63
CA CYS A 96 -7.99 -16.80 1.19
C CYS A 96 -6.96 -16.03 0.34
N LEU A 97 -5.99 -15.35 0.95
CA LEU A 97 -5.00 -14.51 0.25
C LEU A 97 -3.64 -15.17 0.10
N GLY A 98 -3.59 -16.50 0.12
CA GLY A 98 -2.35 -17.29 0.13
C GLY A 98 -1.40 -17.12 -1.08
N ASN A 99 -1.62 -16.13 -1.95
CA ASN A 99 -0.69 -15.74 -3.00
C ASN A 99 -0.77 -14.22 -3.30
N ALA A 100 0.30 -13.69 -3.91
CA ALA A 100 0.47 -12.28 -4.20
C ALA A 100 -0.63 -11.71 -5.10
N ARG A 101 -1.12 -12.52 -6.06
CA ARG A 101 -2.20 -12.12 -6.97
C ARG A 101 -3.49 -11.82 -6.22
N ASN A 102 -3.85 -12.64 -5.24
CA ASN A 102 -5.04 -12.41 -4.41
C ASN A 102 -4.88 -11.18 -3.53
N VAL A 103 -3.70 -10.97 -2.93
CA VAL A 103 -3.39 -9.74 -2.17
C VAL A 103 -3.53 -8.50 -3.06
N ALA A 104 -2.90 -8.49 -4.24
CA ALA A 104 -2.99 -7.40 -5.20
C ALA A 104 -4.44 -7.15 -5.65
N ARG A 105 -5.21 -8.21 -5.93
CA ARG A 105 -6.63 -8.08 -6.30
C ARG A 105 -7.47 -7.47 -5.18
N THR A 106 -7.22 -7.84 -3.94
CA THR A 106 -7.91 -7.24 -2.78
C THR A 106 -7.56 -5.76 -2.63
N ILE A 107 -6.30 -5.38 -2.84
CA ILE A 107 -5.86 -3.97 -2.86
C ILE A 107 -6.57 -3.20 -3.98
N ILE A 108 -6.65 -3.76 -5.19
CA ILE A 108 -7.33 -3.15 -6.35
C ILE A 108 -8.82 -2.95 -6.04
N LEU A 109 -9.50 -3.96 -5.52
CA LEU A 109 -10.92 -3.86 -5.15
C LEU A 109 -11.15 -2.83 -4.05
N PHE A 110 -10.26 -2.77 -3.05
CA PHE A 110 -10.35 -1.73 -2.03
C PHE A 110 -10.20 -0.33 -2.64
N THR A 111 -9.23 -0.16 -3.55
CA THR A 111 -9.01 1.10 -4.27
C THR A 111 -10.27 1.52 -5.03
N GLU A 112 -10.85 0.60 -5.80
CA GLU A 112 -12.06 0.82 -6.60
C GLU A 112 -13.32 1.12 -5.76
N ASN A 113 -13.44 0.53 -4.57
CA ASN A 113 -14.66 0.68 -3.78
C ASN A 113 -14.58 1.82 -2.77
N ILE A 114 -13.37 2.19 -2.33
CA ILE A 114 -13.17 3.11 -1.21
C ILE A 114 -12.41 4.38 -1.62
N LEU A 115 -11.46 4.30 -2.55
CA LEU A 115 -10.53 5.40 -2.85
C LEU A 115 -10.80 6.11 -4.17
N THR A 116 -11.56 5.50 -5.07
CA THR A 116 -11.98 6.17 -6.30
C THR A 116 -13.25 6.97 -6.06
N GLU A 117 -13.22 8.23 -6.50
CA GLU A 117 -14.41 9.08 -6.65
C GLU A 117 -14.92 9.01 -8.10
N ASP A 118 -16.13 9.53 -8.37
CA ASP A 118 -16.88 9.41 -9.63
C ASP A 118 -16.10 9.75 -10.92
N HIS A 119 -14.93 10.39 -10.83
CA HIS A 119 -14.13 10.85 -11.96
C HIS A 119 -12.68 10.33 -11.98
N VAL A 120 -12.21 9.66 -10.92
CA VAL A 120 -10.83 9.17 -10.82
C VAL A 120 -10.82 7.65 -10.90
N GLY A 121 -10.24 7.12 -11.99
CA GLY A 121 -10.11 5.67 -12.18
C GLY A 121 -9.06 5.05 -11.27
N VAL A 122 -9.19 3.74 -11.02
CA VAL A 122 -8.28 2.95 -10.16
C VAL A 122 -6.81 3.15 -10.52
N GLY A 123 -6.46 3.13 -11.81
CA GLY A 123 -5.06 3.32 -12.25
C GLY A 123 -4.46 4.68 -11.86
N GLU A 124 -5.26 5.74 -11.84
CA GLU A 124 -4.80 7.07 -11.43
C GLU A 124 -4.62 7.13 -9.91
N VAL A 125 -5.53 6.54 -9.14
CA VAL A 125 -5.38 6.43 -7.68
C VAL A 125 -4.13 5.62 -7.34
N LEU A 126 -3.91 4.47 -7.98
CA LEU A 126 -2.71 3.65 -7.78
C LEU A 126 -1.41 4.43 -8.07
N ARG A 127 -1.41 5.29 -9.11
CA ARG A 127 -0.27 6.15 -9.44
C ARG A 127 -0.01 7.21 -8.35
N GLN A 128 -1.07 7.78 -7.76
CA GLN A 128 -0.94 8.75 -6.68
C GLN A 128 -0.43 8.09 -5.39
N LEU A 129 -0.95 6.90 -5.07
CA LEU A 129 -0.49 6.10 -3.95
C LEU A 129 1.00 5.71 -4.11
N GLU A 130 1.42 5.31 -5.31
CA GLU A 130 2.83 5.05 -5.63
C GLU A 130 3.70 6.28 -5.39
N ALA A 131 3.28 7.45 -5.89
CA ALA A 131 4.03 8.70 -5.70
C ALA A 131 4.14 9.10 -4.22
N ALA A 132 3.08 8.92 -3.44
CA ALA A 132 3.09 9.17 -2.00
C ALA A 132 3.99 8.18 -1.25
N GLY A 133 3.90 6.88 -1.55
CA GLY A 133 4.77 5.86 -0.98
C GLY A 133 6.24 6.08 -1.32
N MET A 134 6.53 6.49 -2.57
CA MET A 134 7.88 6.83 -3.02
C MET A 134 8.44 8.02 -2.25
N LYS A 135 7.65 9.08 -2.07
CA LYS A 135 8.04 10.23 -1.26
C LYS A 135 8.37 9.82 0.18
N GLN A 136 7.52 9.02 0.82
CA GLN A 136 7.74 8.52 2.18
C GLN A 136 9.03 7.68 2.27
N ALA A 137 9.24 6.76 1.32
CA ALA A 137 10.44 5.93 1.26
C ALA A 137 11.72 6.79 1.10
N MET A 138 11.71 7.78 0.20
CA MET A 138 12.84 8.68 0.01
C MET A 138 13.13 9.56 1.23
N GLU A 139 12.11 10.05 1.92
CA GLU A 139 12.27 10.86 3.14
C GLU A 139 12.85 10.04 4.30
N ALA A 140 12.53 8.75 4.37
CA ALA A 140 13.04 7.84 5.38
C ALA A 140 14.48 7.35 5.12
N HIS A 141 14.97 7.48 3.89
CA HIS A 141 16.34 7.18 3.48
C HIS A 141 17.06 8.46 3.05
N PRO A 142 17.34 9.41 3.97
CA PRO A 142 18.09 10.60 3.62
C PRO A 142 19.48 10.17 3.14
N ALA A 143 19.80 10.47 1.87
CA ALA A 143 21.13 10.26 1.33
C ALA A 143 22.15 10.86 2.29
N ASP A 144 23.14 10.05 2.67
CA ASP A 144 24.28 10.42 3.53
C ASP A 144 24.76 11.83 3.12
N ARG A 145 24.37 12.85 3.89
CA ARG A 145 24.81 14.22 3.64
C ARG A 145 26.28 14.26 4.04
N PRO A 146 27.23 14.50 3.12
CA PRO A 146 28.58 14.79 3.54
C PRO A 146 28.50 16.10 4.31
N THR A 147 28.80 16.04 5.61
CA THR A 147 29.09 17.22 6.41
C THR A 147 30.25 17.94 5.74
N ALA A 148 29.95 19.09 5.13
CA ALA A 148 30.94 20.07 4.71
C ALA A 148 31.57 20.74 5.94
#